data_AF-A0A560XH71-F1
#
_entry.id   AF-A0A560XH71-F1
#
_cell.length_a   1.000
_cell.length_b   1.000
_cell.length_c   1.000
_cell.angle_alpha   90.00
_cell.angle_beta   90.00
_cell.angle_gamma   90.00
#
_symmetry.space_group_name_H-M   'P 1'
#
loop_
_entity.id
_entity.type
_entity.pdbx_description
1 polymer ?
#
loop_
_entity_poly.entity_id
_entity_poly.type
_entity_poly.pdbx_seq_one_letter_code
_entity_poly.pdbx_strand_id
1 'polypeptide(L)'
;MKATRWVSSLRALAVAAAVTLAAVPAATAAESPAQSPAARTEVSISPVDLDGPAIETVQVTVKNAGPQRMRSLKVAFAGPVGWAVQPSVTAVSGSFAAGATASAEFRIQVPEKRSGFTLRTFTATATYTGGDGAGSATGTRTETVGSPLPDLAAAYNNVGVTDERDTAPGNYDGDGNSFSAQKLAAVGLTPGSTVRALGAELTWPDVEPGTKDNVSSQGQAITVSGQGGRLVLLGSGVTSGATGTATVYYTDGTSSRGSFGFPNWSFDPADAHGATLVASSDGRNRPDGYGNAGIDYRVFAHSVPLDATKQVRFVVLPSNGNVHVFAMAVAP
;
A
#
# COMPACT_ATOMS: atom_id res chain seq x y z
N MET A 1 -1.00 -48.30 63.93
CA MET A 1 -1.37 -47.61 62.67
C MET A 1 -1.66 -46.15 62.99
N LYS A 2 -1.06 -45.24 62.19
CA LYS A 2 -1.16 -43.77 62.02
C LYS A 2 -2.28 -43.04 62.80
N ALA A 3 -2.00 -42.04 63.66
CA ALA A 3 -1.81 -40.58 63.42
C ALA A 3 -3.05 -39.91 62.76
N THR A 4 -3.70 -38.84 63.27
CA THR A 4 -3.23 -37.44 63.48
C THR A 4 -4.41 -36.58 63.99
N ARG A 5 -4.19 -35.43 64.69
CA ARG A 5 -5.01 -34.17 64.83
C ARG A 5 -4.65 -33.52 66.21
N TRP A 6 -4.46 -32.22 66.47
CA TRP A 6 -4.66 -30.90 65.84
C TRP A 6 -3.61 -29.89 66.34
N VAL A 7 -3.43 -28.81 65.57
CA VAL A 7 -2.54 -27.66 65.84
C VAL A 7 -3.34 -26.53 66.50
N SER A 8 -2.72 -25.80 67.43
CA SER A 8 -3.27 -24.58 68.04
C SER A 8 -2.35 -23.38 67.78
N SER A 9 -3.00 -22.27 67.48
CA SER A 9 -2.50 -20.98 66.99
C SER A 9 -1.64 -20.20 67.98
N LEU A 10 -0.61 -19.50 67.48
CA LEU A 10 -0.03 -18.31 68.12
C LEU A 10 0.31 -17.29 67.02
N ARG A 11 -0.37 -16.14 67.10
CA ARG A 11 -0.15 -14.95 66.26
C ARG A 11 1.13 -14.25 66.70
N ALA A 12 2.05 -14.00 65.77
CA ALA A 12 3.17 -13.09 65.94
C ALA A 12 3.02 -11.94 64.93
N LEU A 13 3.00 -10.70 65.44
CA LEU A 13 3.21 -9.49 64.66
C LEU A 13 4.71 -9.40 64.32
N ALA A 14 5.05 -9.32 63.04
CA ALA A 14 6.38 -8.95 62.57
C ALA A 14 6.25 -7.71 61.68
N VAL A 15 6.86 -6.61 62.13
CA VAL A 15 7.11 -5.40 61.35
C VAL A 15 8.28 -5.71 60.42
N ALA A 16 8.05 -5.71 59.11
CA ALA A 16 9.10 -5.88 58.10
C ALA A 16 9.37 -4.54 57.41
N ALA A 17 10.63 -4.10 57.48
CA ALA A 17 11.16 -2.92 56.82
C ALA A 17 11.07 -3.06 55.29
N ALA A 18 10.47 -2.07 54.63
CA ALA A 18 10.48 -1.95 53.18
C ALA A 18 11.83 -1.35 52.73
N VAL A 19 12.64 -2.16 52.06
CA VAL A 19 13.82 -1.71 51.31
C VAL A 19 13.32 -1.02 50.04
N THR A 20 13.44 0.30 49.97
CA THR A 20 13.21 1.08 48.75
C THR A 20 14.40 0.88 47.81
N LEU A 21 14.24 0.02 46.79
CA LEU A 21 15.12 -0.01 45.62
C LEU A 21 14.84 1.24 44.78
N ALA A 22 15.72 2.24 44.87
CA ALA A 22 15.72 3.37 43.95
C ALA A 22 16.14 2.87 42.56
N ALA A 23 15.21 2.84 41.62
CA ALA A 23 15.51 2.60 40.22
C ALA A 23 16.22 3.83 39.64
N VAL A 24 17.44 3.62 39.14
CA VAL A 24 18.22 4.61 38.41
C VAL A 24 17.50 4.90 37.08
N PRO A 25 17.29 6.16 36.67
CA PRO A 25 16.68 6.43 35.36
C PRO A 25 17.67 5.98 34.27
N ALA A 26 17.27 4.99 33.47
CA ALA A 26 18.00 4.61 32.29
C ALA A 26 17.99 5.80 31.31
N ALA A 27 19.20 6.25 30.97
CA ALA A 27 19.44 7.32 30.03
C ALA A 27 18.72 7.05 28.70
N THR A 28 18.08 8.10 28.20
CA THR A 28 17.55 8.26 26.85
C THR A 28 18.47 7.66 25.80
N ALA A 29 18.04 6.57 25.16
CA ALA A 29 18.65 6.12 23.92
C ALA A 29 18.36 7.18 22.87
N ALA A 30 19.40 7.95 22.53
CA ALA A 30 19.41 8.89 21.43
C ALA A 30 18.92 8.20 20.14
N GLU A 31 18.06 8.88 19.40
CA GLU A 31 17.75 8.56 18.02
C GLU A 31 19.05 8.34 17.25
N SER A 32 19.24 7.14 16.70
CA SER A 32 20.23 6.91 15.67
C SER A 32 19.97 7.92 14.55
N PRO A 33 20.95 8.75 14.15
CA PRO A 33 20.75 9.63 13.01
C PRO A 33 20.44 8.75 11.80
N ALA A 34 19.37 9.09 11.10
CA ALA A 34 19.01 8.48 9.83
C ALA A 34 20.27 8.42 8.95
N GLN A 35 20.80 7.21 8.73
CA GLN A 35 21.85 6.99 7.75
C GLN A 35 21.36 7.60 6.45
N SER A 36 22.07 8.61 5.94
CA SER A 36 21.88 9.07 4.57
C SER A 36 21.85 7.83 3.69
N PRO A 37 20.85 7.66 2.80
CA PRO A 37 20.79 6.48 1.96
C PRO A 37 22.15 6.37 1.26
N ALA A 38 22.87 5.28 1.52
CA ALA A 38 24.19 5.08 0.96
C ALA A 38 24.12 5.37 -0.54
N ALA A 39 25.02 6.21 -1.05
CA ALA A 39 24.97 6.68 -2.43
C ALA A 39 25.16 5.48 -3.37
N ARG A 40 24.04 4.96 -3.87
CA ARG A 40 23.96 3.77 -4.72
C ARG A 40 23.91 4.16 -6.16
N THR A 41 24.56 3.38 -7.02
CA THR A 41 24.47 3.54 -8.46
C THR A 41 23.01 3.57 -8.90
N GLU A 42 22.63 4.61 -9.62
CA GLU A 42 21.26 4.81 -10.07
C GLU A 42 21.14 4.35 -11.53
N VAL A 43 20.09 3.62 -11.87
CA VAL A 43 19.77 3.20 -13.24
C VAL A 43 18.40 3.74 -13.60
N SER A 44 18.31 4.46 -14.72
CA SER A 44 17.09 5.07 -15.21
C SER A 44 16.86 4.68 -16.67
N ILE A 45 15.60 4.58 -17.06
CA ILE A 45 15.14 4.22 -18.40
C ILE A 45 14.34 5.41 -18.92
N SER A 46 14.58 5.84 -20.16
CA SER A 46 13.79 6.89 -20.81
C SER A 46 12.31 6.49 -20.94
N PRO A 47 11.39 7.47 -21.08
CA PRO A 47 10.05 7.22 -21.60
C PRO A 47 10.08 6.30 -22.83
N VAL A 48 9.09 5.41 -22.90
CA VAL A 48 8.92 4.48 -24.03
C VAL A 48 7.56 4.74 -24.64
N ASP A 49 7.53 5.16 -25.91
CA ASP A 49 6.26 5.25 -26.63
C ASP A 49 5.71 3.85 -26.89
N LEU A 50 4.45 3.63 -26.48
CA LEU A 50 3.74 2.37 -26.67
C LEU A 50 2.76 2.41 -27.86
N ASP A 51 2.80 3.46 -28.69
CA ASP A 51 1.98 3.57 -29.90
C ASP A 51 2.57 2.76 -31.06
N GLY A 52 2.43 1.43 -30.95
CA GLY A 52 2.86 0.47 -31.96
C GLY A 52 1.78 0.11 -32.99
N PRO A 53 2.16 -0.55 -34.11
CA PRO A 53 3.46 -1.21 -34.30
C PRO A 53 4.58 -0.24 -34.74
N ALA A 54 5.68 -0.19 -33.98
CA ALA A 54 6.81 0.71 -34.25
C ALA A 54 8.14 0.13 -33.72
N ILE A 55 9.26 0.65 -34.24
CA ILE A 55 10.58 0.44 -33.62
C ILE A 55 10.86 1.67 -32.77
N GLU A 56 10.97 1.47 -31.47
CA GLU A 56 11.24 2.54 -30.51
C GLU A 56 12.68 2.46 -29.99
N THR A 57 13.32 3.62 -29.83
CA THR A 57 14.66 3.71 -29.24
C THR A 57 14.56 4.07 -27.77
N VAL A 58 15.09 3.22 -26.91
CA VAL A 58 15.09 3.39 -25.46
C VAL A 58 16.51 3.69 -24.98
N GLN A 59 16.67 4.78 -24.23
CA GLN A 59 17.92 5.14 -23.61
C GLN A 59 17.92 4.68 -22.15
N VAL A 60 18.96 3.96 -21.76
CA VAL A 60 19.25 3.65 -20.35
C VAL A 60 20.41 4.51 -19.88
N THR A 61 20.23 5.19 -18.74
CA THR A 61 21.26 6.02 -18.11
C THR A 61 21.65 5.43 -16.76
N VAL A 62 22.96 5.24 -16.55
CA VAL A 62 23.58 4.77 -15.32
C VAL A 62 24.38 5.91 -14.70
N LYS A 63 24.05 6.30 -13.47
CA LYS A 63 24.77 7.32 -12.71
C LYS A 63 25.56 6.66 -11.58
N ASN A 64 26.87 6.87 -11.58
CA ASN A 64 27.72 6.43 -10.48
C ASN A 64 27.53 7.35 -9.27
N ALA A 65 26.59 7.06 -8.38
CA ALA A 65 26.47 7.80 -7.13
C ALA A 65 27.48 7.34 -6.07
N GLY A 66 28.17 6.21 -6.29
CA GLY A 66 29.12 5.65 -5.34
C GLY A 66 30.45 6.41 -5.27
N PRO A 67 31.23 6.21 -4.20
CA PRO A 67 32.47 6.95 -3.97
C PRO A 67 33.63 6.48 -4.87
N GLN A 68 33.58 5.25 -5.39
CA GLN A 68 34.64 4.70 -6.21
C GLN A 68 34.40 4.98 -7.69
N ARG A 69 35.49 5.01 -8.45
CA ARG A 69 35.41 5.10 -9.91
C ARG A 69 34.83 3.81 -10.50
N MET A 70 33.78 3.94 -11.30
CA MET A 70 33.12 2.81 -11.98
C MET A 70 33.84 2.44 -13.28
N ARG A 71 33.96 1.14 -13.56
CA ARG A 71 34.63 0.56 -14.74
C ARG A 71 33.88 -0.69 -15.21
N SER A 72 34.25 -1.18 -16.40
CA SER A 72 33.73 -2.42 -16.97
C SER A 72 32.20 -2.45 -17.05
N LEU A 73 31.59 -1.29 -17.32
CA LEU A 73 30.14 -1.13 -17.31
C LEU A 73 29.50 -1.90 -18.48
N LYS A 74 28.56 -2.79 -18.14
CA LYS A 74 27.65 -3.44 -19.09
C LYS A 74 26.23 -3.17 -18.66
N VAL A 75 25.40 -2.77 -19.62
CA VAL A 75 23.98 -2.49 -19.41
C VAL A 75 23.18 -3.54 -20.16
N ALA A 76 22.37 -4.30 -19.44
CA ALA A 76 21.36 -5.19 -20.00
C ALA A 76 20.00 -4.50 -19.97
N PHE A 77 19.20 -4.66 -21.02
CA PHE A 77 17.85 -4.10 -21.10
C PHE A 77 16.85 -5.18 -21.52
N ALA A 78 15.73 -5.23 -20.81
CA ALA A 78 14.65 -6.17 -21.05
C ALA A 78 13.31 -5.43 -21.09
N GLY A 79 12.54 -5.69 -22.13
CA GLY A 79 11.14 -5.28 -22.21
C GLY A 79 10.19 -6.28 -21.54
N PRO A 80 8.88 -6.02 -21.62
CA PRO A 80 7.84 -6.97 -21.22
C PRO A 80 8.04 -8.35 -21.87
N VAL A 81 7.52 -9.40 -21.21
CA VAL A 81 7.63 -10.78 -21.72
C VAL A 81 7.16 -10.86 -23.18
N GLY A 82 7.99 -11.44 -24.04
CA GLY A 82 7.73 -11.62 -25.47
C GLY A 82 8.15 -10.45 -26.36
N TRP A 83 8.68 -9.35 -25.81
CA TRP A 83 9.17 -8.22 -26.61
C TRP A 83 10.61 -8.44 -27.07
N ALA A 84 10.87 -8.17 -28.35
CA ALA A 84 12.22 -8.21 -28.90
C ALA A 84 12.99 -6.93 -28.53
N VAL A 85 14.24 -7.10 -28.07
CA VAL A 85 15.17 -6.02 -27.71
C VAL A 85 16.50 -6.24 -28.42
N GLN A 86 17.04 -5.21 -29.06
CA GLN A 86 18.32 -5.27 -29.77
C GLN A 86 19.21 -4.04 -29.53
N PRO A 87 20.50 -4.24 -29.16
CA PRO A 87 21.05 -5.46 -28.58
C PRO A 87 20.39 -5.77 -27.22
N SER A 88 20.54 -6.96 -26.63
CA SER A 88 20.03 -7.20 -25.26
C SER A 88 20.99 -6.70 -24.18
N VAL A 89 22.28 -6.52 -24.52
CA VAL A 89 23.33 -6.02 -23.64
C VAL A 89 24.28 -5.13 -24.44
N THR A 90 24.65 -3.99 -23.85
CA THR A 90 25.63 -3.05 -24.41
C THR A 90 26.75 -2.81 -23.40
N ALA A 91 28.00 -2.95 -23.83
CA ALA A 91 29.16 -2.53 -23.03
C ALA A 91 29.41 -1.04 -23.25
N VAL A 92 29.59 -0.29 -22.17
CA VAL A 92 29.88 1.15 -22.23
C VAL A 92 31.34 1.37 -21.88
N SER A 93 32.14 1.75 -22.89
CA SER A 93 33.57 1.99 -22.74
C SER A 93 33.84 3.23 -21.90
N GLY A 94 34.85 3.14 -21.03
CA GLY A 94 35.33 4.27 -20.24
C GLY A 94 35.41 3.97 -18.75
N SER A 95 35.63 5.04 -17.99
CA SER A 95 35.68 4.97 -16.54
C SER A 95 35.04 6.20 -15.92
N PHE A 96 34.04 5.97 -15.08
CA PHE A 96 33.11 7.00 -14.64
C PHE A 96 33.42 7.39 -13.20
N ALA A 97 33.76 8.66 -12.97
CA ALA A 97 34.01 9.18 -11.62
C ALA A 97 32.71 9.18 -10.78
N ALA A 98 32.82 9.47 -9.48
CA ALA A 98 31.64 9.74 -8.66
C ALA A 98 30.83 10.90 -9.26
N GLY A 99 29.51 10.74 -9.31
CA GLY A 99 28.56 11.65 -9.94
C GLY A 99 28.46 11.56 -11.47
N ALA A 100 29.36 10.85 -12.15
CA ALA A 100 29.34 10.76 -13.61
C ALA A 100 28.24 9.82 -14.13
N THR A 101 27.72 10.13 -15.31
CA THR A 101 26.70 9.35 -16.00
C THR A 101 27.24 8.66 -17.25
N ALA A 102 26.65 7.52 -17.57
CA ALA A 102 26.89 6.75 -18.78
C ALA A 102 25.54 6.37 -19.41
N SER A 103 25.47 6.31 -20.74
CA SER A 103 24.23 5.96 -21.44
C SER A 103 24.45 4.80 -22.41
N ALA A 104 23.42 3.98 -22.56
CA ALA A 104 23.34 2.90 -23.54
C ALA A 104 21.99 2.98 -24.26
N GLU A 105 22.00 2.75 -25.57
CA GLU A 105 20.80 2.77 -26.41
C GLU A 105 20.38 1.35 -26.79
N PHE A 106 19.07 1.15 -26.83
CA PHE A 106 18.41 -0.11 -27.15
C PHE A 106 17.27 0.16 -28.12
N ARG A 107 16.97 -0.79 -29.00
CA ARG A 107 15.78 -0.75 -29.86
C ARG A 107 14.82 -1.85 -29.47
N ILE A 108 13.54 -1.51 -29.39
CA ILE A 108 12.46 -2.46 -29.12
C ILE A 108 11.45 -2.46 -30.26
N GLN A 109 10.82 -3.60 -30.47
CA GLN A 109 9.63 -3.67 -31.33
C GLN A 109 8.39 -3.53 -30.44
N VAL A 110 7.74 -2.37 -30.55
CA VAL A 110 6.46 -2.10 -29.89
C VAL A 110 5.38 -2.82 -30.70
N PRO A 111 4.60 -3.74 -30.11
CA PRO A 111 3.53 -4.43 -30.81
C PRO A 111 2.34 -3.50 -31.05
N GLU A 112 1.43 -3.93 -31.91
CA GLU A 112 0.15 -3.24 -32.13
C GLU A 112 -0.60 -3.02 -30.81
N LYS A 113 -1.10 -1.79 -30.65
CA LYS A 113 -1.85 -1.37 -29.47
C LYS A 113 -3.16 -2.15 -29.37
N ARG A 114 -3.44 -2.67 -28.17
CA ARG A 114 -4.72 -3.33 -27.86
C ARG A 114 -5.56 -2.46 -26.96
N SER A 115 -6.88 -2.57 -27.09
CA SER A 115 -7.82 -1.93 -26.18
C SER A 115 -7.67 -2.47 -24.75
N GLY A 116 -7.98 -1.63 -23.79
CA GLY A 116 -7.94 -1.95 -22.36
C GLY A 116 -6.72 -1.35 -21.66
N PHE A 117 -6.81 -1.30 -20.33
CA PHE A 117 -5.71 -0.85 -19.49
C PHE A 117 -4.68 -1.97 -19.32
N THR A 118 -3.40 -1.68 -19.51
CA THR A 118 -2.34 -2.65 -19.25
C THR A 118 -1.03 -1.97 -18.86
N LEU A 119 -0.29 -2.60 -17.94
CA LEU A 119 1.04 -2.17 -17.53
C LEU A 119 2.13 -2.88 -18.34
N ARG A 120 3.15 -2.12 -18.74
CA ARG A 120 4.35 -2.61 -19.44
C ARG A 120 5.58 -2.19 -18.65
N THR A 121 6.21 -3.15 -18.00
CA THR A 121 7.42 -2.90 -17.20
C THR A 121 8.66 -3.24 -17.99
N PHE A 122 9.58 -2.29 -18.03
CA PHE A 122 10.91 -2.39 -18.59
C PHE A 122 11.91 -2.47 -17.44
N THR A 123 12.95 -3.29 -17.61
CA THR A 123 14.00 -3.48 -16.62
C THR A 123 15.35 -3.27 -17.27
N ALA A 124 16.20 -2.47 -16.63
CA ALA A 124 17.58 -2.28 -17.01
C ALA A 124 18.48 -2.70 -15.84
N THR A 125 19.51 -3.49 -16.14
CA THR A 125 20.48 -3.95 -15.16
C THR A 125 21.88 -3.52 -15.59
N ALA A 126 22.51 -2.69 -14.79
CA ALA A 126 23.92 -2.33 -14.93
C ALA A 126 24.78 -3.31 -14.12
N THR A 127 25.86 -3.80 -14.71
CA THR A 127 26.93 -4.54 -14.01
C THR A 127 28.25 -3.81 -14.22
N TYR A 128 29.06 -3.70 -13.17
CA TYR A 128 30.24 -2.86 -13.16
C TYR A 128 31.23 -3.29 -12.07
N THR A 129 32.44 -2.74 -12.12
CA THR A 129 33.41 -2.81 -11.03
C THR A 129 33.63 -1.42 -10.43
N GLY A 130 33.86 -1.34 -9.12
CA GLY A 130 33.94 -0.07 -8.39
C GLY A 130 32.56 0.53 -8.11
N GLY A 131 32.41 1.84 -8.30
CA GLY A 131 31.16 2.56 -8.03
C GLY A 131 30.80 2.60 -6.55
N ASP A 132 29.64 2.04 -6.21
CA ASP A 132 29.16 1.86 -4.83
C ASP A 132 29.63 0.54 -4.19
N GLY A 133 30.41 -0.27 -4.92
CA GLY A 133 30.88 -1.58 -4.47
C GLY A 133 29.86 -2.71 -4.58
N ALA A 134 28.63 -2.45 -5.03
CA ALA A 134 27.59 -3.48 -5.17
C ALA A 134 27.80 -4.38 -6.41
N GLY A 135 28.55 -3.90 -7.40
CA GLY A 135 28.85 -4.61 -8.65
C GLY A 135 27.67 -4.72 -9.63
N SER A 136 26.46 -4.39 -9.19
CA SER A 136 25.29 -4.24 -10.05
C SER A 136 24.28 -3.25 -9.51
N ALA A 137 23.43 -2.71 -10.39
CA ALA A 137 22.27 -1.91 -10.03
C ALA A 137 21.15 -2.15 -11.04
N THR A 138 19.89 -2.06 -10.58
CA THR A 138 18.71 -2.28 -11.42
C THR A 138 17.80 -1.07 -11.36
N GLY A 139 17.30 -0.67 -12.53
CA GLY A 139 16.26 0.34 -12.69
C GLY A 139 15.06 -0.27 -13.39
N THR A 140 13.86 0.14 -12.99
CA THR A 140 12.62 -0.23 -13.67
C THR A 140 11.86 1.01 -14.11
N ARG A 141 11.11 0.84 -15.19
CA ARG A 141 10.15 1.84 -15.66
C ARG A 141 8.89 1.12 -16.09
N THR A 142 7.74 1.60 -15.64
CA THR A 142 6.45 1.09 -16.06
C THR A 142 5.70 2.13 -16.88
N GLU A 143 5.30 1.72 -18.06
CA GLU A 143 4.42 2.47 -18.95
C GLU A 143 3.02 1.86 -18.99
N THR A 144 2.05 2.66 -19.40
CA THR A 144 0.63 2.27 -19.45
C THR A 144 0.12 2.27 -20.89
N VAL A 145 -0.59 1.22 -21.27
CA VAL A 145 -1.51 1.24 -22.42
C VAL A 145 -2.91 1.49 -21.87
N GLY A 146 -3.66 2.40 -22.50
CA GLY A 146 -4.95 2.84 -21.99
C GLY A 146 -4.84 3.73 -20.76
N SER A 147 -5.99 4.05 -20.15
CA SER A 147 -6.05 4.89 -18.95
C SER A 147 -6.57 4.08 -17.75
N PRO A 148 -6.02 4.31 -16.54
CA PRO A 148 -6.64 3.82 -15.32
C PRO A 148 -8.05 4.43 -15.14
N LEU A 149 -8.83 3.88 -14.21
CA LEU A 149 -10.10 4.48 -13.81
C LEU A 149 -9.86 5.91 -13.28
N PRO A 150 -10.77 6.85 -13.53
CA PRO A 150 -10.55 8.27 -13.21
C PRO A 150 -10.48 8.55 -11.71
N ASP A 151 -11.14 7.74 -10.88
CA ASP A 151 -11.17 7.85 -9.43
C ASP A 151 -11.67 6.53 -8.82
N LEU A 152 -11.75 6.50 -7.49
CA LEU A 152 -12.24 5.33 -6.76
C LEU A 152 -13.73 5.06 -6.99
N ALA A 153 -14.54 6.10 -7.17
CA ALA A 153 -15.99 5.95 -7.37
C ALA A 153 -16.29 5.22 -8.67
N ALA A 154 -15.53 5.48 -9.73
CA ALA A 154 -15.59 4.74 -10.98
C ALA A 154 -15.18 3.25 -10.84
N ALA A 155 -14.52 2.88 -9.74
CA ALA A 155 -14.15 1.51 -9.43
C ALA A 155 -15.15 0.79 -8.50
N TYR A 156 -16.13 1.50 -7.94
CA TYR A 156 -17.11 0.90 -7.03
C TYR A 156 -17.83 -0.26 -7.71
N ASN A 157 -17.83 -1.41 -7.04
CA ASN A 157 -18.36 -2.66 -7.58
C ASN A 157 -19.24 -3.42 -6.59
N ASN A 158 -19.39 -2.94 -5.36
CA ASN A 158 -20.13 -3.61 -4.30
C ASN A 158 -21.02 -2.63 -3.51
N VAL A 159 -22.15 -3.13 -2.99
CA VAL A 159 -23.10 -2.37 -2.15
C VAL A 159 -22.80 -2.66 -0.68
N GLY A 160 -22.07 -1.75 -0.03
CA GLY A 160 -21.60 -1.89 1.34
C GLY A 160 -22.55 -1.31 2.39
N VAL A 161 -23.33 -0.29 2.03
CA VAL A 161 -24.25 0.43 2.91
C VAL A 161 -25.66 0.39 2.34
N THR A 162 -26.66 0.13 3.18
CA THR A 162 -28.08 0.20 2.81
C THR A 162 -28.89 1.00 3.83
N ASP A 163 -30.05 1.48 3.41
CA ASP A 163 -31.05 2.08 4.31
C ASP A 163 -31.73 0.95 5.11
N GLU A 164 -31.95 1.14 6.42
CA GLU A 164 -32.69 0.17 7.25
C GLU A 164 -34.12 -0.14 6.72
N ARG A 165 -34.70 0.74 5.90
CA ARG A 165 -36.01 0.56 5.25
C ARG A 165 -35.92 -0.25 3.95
N ASP A 166 -34.74 -0.39 3.36
CA ASP A 166 -34.49 -1.16 2.14
C ASP A 166 -33.10 -1.81 2.19
N THR A 167 -33.03 -2.95 2.87
CA THR A 167 -31.77 -3.68 3.08
C THR A 167 -31.43 -4.64 1.93
N ALA A 168 -32.39 -4.91 1.04
CA ALA A 168 -32.28 -5.93 0.00
C ALA A 168 -31.11 -5.76 -0.98
N PRO A 169 -30.67 -4.53 -1.35
CA PRO A 169 -29.55 -4.35 -2.26
C PRO A 169 -28.17 -4.66 -1.66
N GLY A 170 -28.07 -4.78 -0.32
CA GLY A 170 -26.80 -4.92 0.39
C GLY A 170 -26.10 -6.23 0.08
N ASN A 171 -24.76 -6.20 -0.04
CA ASN A 171 -23.97 -7.42 -0.21
C ASN A 171 -22.50 -7.24 0.20
N TYR A 172 -22.25 -6.50 1.29
CA TYR A 172 -20.92 -6.19 1.79
C TYR A 172 -20.04 -7.44 1.96
N ASP A 173 -20.59 -8.49 2.58
CA ASP A 173 -19.86 -9.72 2.93
C ASP A 173 -20.11 -10.90 1.97
N GLY A 174 -20.92 -10.71 0.92
CA GLY A 174 -21.32 -11.78 0.00
C GLY A 174 -22.56 -12.57 0.42
N ASP A 175 -23.06 -12.37 1.65
CA ASP A 175 -24.25 -13.04 2.21
C ASP A 175 -25.48 -12.12 2.25
N GLY A 176 -25.45 -11.00 1.52
CA GLY A 176 -26.52 -10.01 1.50
C GLY A 176 -26.52 -9.05 2.69
N ASN A 177 -25.49 -9.06 3.54
CA ASN A 177 -25.41 -8.14 4.67
C ASN A 177 -24.74 -6.82 4.29
N SER A 178 -24.99 -5.74 5.02
CA SER A 178 -24.39 -4.42 4.78
C SER A 178 -24.35 -3.58 6.05
N PHE A 179 -23.56 -2.51 6.06
CA PHE A 179 -23.65 -1.50 7.10
C PHE A 179 -25.03 -0.79 7.03
N SER A 180 -25.57 -0.41 8.19
CA SER A 180 -26.75 0.46 8.25
C SER A 180 -26.33 1.91 8.02
N ALA A 181 -26.95 2.56 7.02
CA ALA A 181 -26.75 3.99 6.76
C ALA A 181 -27.06 4.86 7.99
N GLN A 182 -28.12 4.53 8.71
CA GLN A 182 -28.55 5.24 9.92
C GLN A 182 -27.52 5.11 11.06
N LYS A 183 -26.92 3.92 11.21
CA LYS A 183 -25.93 3.64 12.26
C LYS A 183 -24.57 4.22 11.93
N LEU A 184 -24.18 4.24 10.65
CA LEU A 184 -23.02 4.98 10.18
C LEU A 184 -23.17 6.49 10.37
N ALA A 185 -24.35 7.03 10.06
CA ALA A 185 -24.65 8.45 10.27
C ALA A 185 -24.53 8.86 11.73
N ALA A 186 -24.97 8.01 12.67
CA ALA A 186 -24.84 8.24 14.11
C ALA A 186 -23.39 8.33 14.60
N VAL A 187 -22.43 7.81 13.83
CA VAL A 187 -20.99 7.91 14.11
C VAL A 187 -20.25 8.84 13.15
N GLY A 188 -20.99 9.70 12.45
CA GLY A 188 -20.46 10.77 11.60
C GLY A 188 -20.09 10.34 10.18
N LEU A 189 -20.32 9.08 9.80
CA LEU A 189 -20.10 8.60 8.44
C LEU A 189 -21.39 8.74 7.63
N THR A 190 -21.52 9.90 6.96
CA THR A 190 -22.63 10.22 6.05
C THR A 190 -22.12 10.39 4.61
N PRO A 191 -22.96 10.27 3.58
CA PRO A 191 -22.53 10.48 2.20
C PRO A 191 -21.77 11.80 2.02
N GLY A 192 -20.58 11.73 1.40
CA GLY A 192 -19.71 12.90 1.16
C GLY A 192 -19.04 13.49 2.41
N SER A 193 -19.22 12.90 3.60
CA SER A 193 -18.61 13.40 4.83
C SER A 193 -17.09 13.28 4.82
N THR A 194 -16.44 14.25 5.46
CA THR A 194 -14.99 14.24 5.64
C THR A 194 -14.57 13.29 6.76
N VAL A 195 -13.66 12.37 6.45
CA VAL A 195 -13.03 11.46 7.40
C VAL A 195 -11.54 11.80 7.53
N ARG A 196 -11.08 12.08 8.74
CA ARG A 196 -9.65 12.36 9.01
C ARG A 196 -9.00 11.15 9.66
N ALA A 197 -8.00 10.57 9.00
CA ALA A 197 -7.27 9.43 9.51
C ALA A 197 -5.83 9.44 9.00
N LEU A 198 -4.88 9.09 9.87
CA LEU A 198 -3.46 8.91 9.50
C LEU A 198 -2.85 10.10 8.74
N GLY A 199 -3.30 11.32 9.06
CA GLY A 199 -2.83 12.56 8.41
C GLY A 199 -3.49 12.88 7.06
N ALA A 200 -4.39 12.03 6.56
CA ALA A 200 -5.17 12.29 5.36
C ALA A 200 -6.54 12.91 5.68
N GLU A 201 -7.03 13.72 4.74
CA GLU A 201 -8.43 14.08 4.62
C GLU A 201 -9.05 13.21 3.52
N LEU A 202 -9.95 12.30 3.90
CA LEU A 202 -10.65 11.39 3.01
C LEU A 202 -12.13 11.81 2.90
N THR A 203 -12.78 11.43 1.80
CA THR A 203 -14.22 11.65 1.60
C THR A 203 -14.93 10.31 1.65
N TRP A 204 -15.86 10.13 2.60
CA TRP A 204 -16.75 8.97 2.63
C TRP A 204 -17.55 8.91 1.32
N PRO A 205 -17.86 7.72 0.76
CA PRO A 205 -18.58 7.60 -0.50
C PRO A 205 -19.81 8.51 -0.57
N ASP A 206 -19.87 9.35 -1.60
CA ASP A 206 -20.98 10.29 -1.83
C ASP A 206 -21.99 9.68 -2.80
N VAL A 207 -22.65 8.62 -2.33
CA VAL A 207 -23.65 7.88 -3.09
C VAL A 207 -24.83 7.52 -2.20
N GLU A 208 -25.98 7.29 -2.81
CA GLU A 208 -27.20 6.86 -2.10
C GLU A 208 -27.01 5.45 -1.52
N PRO A 209 -27.41 5.18 -0.25
CA PRO A 209 -27.44 3.82 0.30
C PRO A 209 -28.20 2.86 -0.61
N GLY A 210 -27.69 1.63 -0.75
CA GLY A 210 -28.23 0.64 -1.69
C GLY A 210 -27.61 0.71 -3.09
N THR A 211 -26.72 1.66 -3.34
CA THR A 211 -25.89 1.71 -4.56
C THR A 211 -24.44 1.30 -4.27
N LYS A 212 -23.63 1.14 -5.33
CA LYS A 212 -22.24 0.74 -5.17
C LYS A 212 -21.43 1.87 -4.54
N ASP A 213 -20.80 1.60 -3.41
CA ASP A 213 -20.14 2.59 -2.56
C ASP A 213 -18.72 2.19 -2.15
N ASN A 214 -18.27 1.00 -2.54
CA ASN A 214 -16.95 0.51 -2.19
C ASN A 214 -16.38 -0.37 -3.29
N VAL A 215 -15.06 -0.53 -3.24
CA VAL A 215 -14.32 -1.44 -4.10
C VAL A 215 -13.98 -2.69 -3.32
N SER A 216 -14.63 -3.81 -3.65
CA SER A 216 -14.08 -5.14 -3.41
C SER A 216 -12.90 -5.33 -4.36
N SER A 217 -11.69 -5.47 -3.80
CA SER A 217 -10.44 -5.32 -4.54
C SER A 217 -10.17 -6.51 -5.48
N GLN A 218 -9.91 -6.22 -6.76
CA GLN A 218 -9.70 -7.21 -7.83
C GLN A 218 -8.46 -6.89 -8.69
N GLY A 219 -7.65 -5.90 -8.31
CA GLY A 219 -6.52 -5.43 -9.13
C GLY A 219 -6.83 -4.17 -9.96
N GLN A 220 -7.87 -3.42 -9.59
CA GLN A 220 -8.26 -2.18 -10.28
C GLN A 220 -7.10 -1.17 -10.25
N ALA A 221 -6.86 -0.51 -11.39
CA ALA A 221 -5.98 0.63 -11.48
C ALA A 221 -6.80 1.91 -11.41
N ILE A 222 -6.54 2.74 -10.40
CA ILE A 222 -7.33 3.91 -10.02
C ILE A 222 -6.41 5.13 -9.98
N THR A 223 -6.79 6.18 -10.70
CA THR A 223 -6.08 7.46 -10.67
C THR A 223 -6.17 8.06 -9.27
N VAL A 224 -5.02 8.44 -8.74
CA VAL A 224 -4.89 9.17 -7.48
C VAL A 224 -3.78 10.18 -7.72
N SER A 225 -4.04 11.45 -7.46
CA SER A 225 -3.04 12.50 -7.59
C SER A 225 -2.66 13.05 -6.22
N GLY A 226 -1.39 13.36 -6.05
CA GLY A 226 -0.85 13.93 -4.82
C GLY A 226 0.62 13.62 -4.66
N GLN A 227 1.28 14.35 -3.76
CA GLN A 227 2.64 14.13 -3.32
C GLN A 227 2.65 14.15 -1.79
N GLY A 228 3.32 13.19 -1.17
CA GLY A 228 3.34 13.03 0.28
C GLY A 228 3.98 11.69 0.68
N GLY A 229 4.20 11.49 1.97
CA GLY A 229 4.91 10.33 2.50
C GLY A 229 4.08 9.06 2.64
N ARG A 230 2.76 9.10 2.45
CA ARG A 230 1.91 7.91 2.53
C ARG A 230 0.61 8.00 1.73
N LEU A 231 0.13 6.86 1.25
CA LEU A 231 -1.22 6.68 0.75
C LEU A 231 -2.05 6.11 1.89
N VAL A 232 -3.12 6.81 2.27
CA VAL A 232 -4.08 6.36 3.29
C VAL A 232 -5.29 5.76 2.58
N LEU A 233 -5.72 4.60 3.05
CA LEU A 233 -6.92 3.89 2.60
C LEU A 233 -7.90 3.81 3.76
N LEU A 234 -9.15 4.17 3.50
CA LEU A 234 -10.28 3.91 4.38
C LEU A 234 -11.01 2.67 3.87
N GLY A 235 -11.21 1.70 4.74
CA GLY A 235 -11.72 0.40 4.32
C GLY A 235 -12.17 -0.47 5.48
N SER A 236 -12.58 -1.68 5.16
CA SER A 236 -12.89 -2.72 6.12
C SER A 236 -12.73 -4.09 5.47
N GLY A 237 -12.53 -5.12 6.30
CA GLY A 237 -12.25 -6.46 5.82
C GLY A 237 -13.48 -7.36 5.85
N VAL A 238 -13.57 -8.30 4.91
CA VAL A 238 -14.45 -9.47 5.01
C VAL A 238 -13.57 -10.68 5.27
N THR A 239 -13.89 -11.50 6.28
CA THR A 239 -12.99 -12.54 6.81
C THR A 239 -11.71 -11.98 7.45
N SER A 240 -10.92 -12.84 8.10
CA SER A 240 -9.62 -12.45 8.68
C SER A 240 -8.49 -12.30 7.63
N GLY A 241 -8.75 -12.69 6.38
CA GLY A 241 -7.79 -12.70 5.27
C GLY A 241 -7.79 -11.43 4.40
N ALA A 242 -8.39 -10.34 4.86
CA ALA A 242 -8.48 -9.06 4.13
C ALA A 242 -7.14 -8.29 4.13
N THR A 243 -6.14 -8.85 3.47
CA THR A 243 -4.79 -8.28 3.33
C THR A 243 -4.35 -8.27 1.87
N GLY A 244 -3.39 -7.41 1.53
CA GLY A 244 -2.83 -7.37 0.19
C GLY A 244 -1.74 -6.32 0.01
N THR A 245 -1.22 -6.24 -1.21
CA THR A 245 -0.21 -5.25 -1.60
C THR A 245 -0.81 -4.25 -2.57
N ALA A 246 -0.79 -2.97 -2.20
CA ALA A 246 -1.02 -1.88 -3.14
C ALA A 246 0.28 -1.59 -3.89
N THR A 247 0.18 -1.33 -5.21
CA THR A 247 1.29 -0.81 -6.01
C THR A 247 0.98 0.62 -6.42
N VAL A 248 1.88 1.54 -6.10
CA VAL A 248 1.72 2.97 -6.41
C VAL A 248 2.66 3.32 -7.55
N TYR A 249 2.11 3.90 -8.61
CA TYR A 249 2.84 4.34 -9.78
C TYR A 249 2.98 5.85 -9.77
N TYR A 250 4.19 6.33 -10.04
CA TYR A 250 4.53 7.74 -10.03
C TYR A 250 4.57 8.29 -11.46
N THR A 251 4.48 9.62 -11.60
CA THR A 251 4.51 10.28 -12.91
C THR A 251 5.87 10.16 -13.60
N ASP A 252 6.95 9.87 -12.87
CA ASP A 252 8.29 9.61 -13.43
C ASP A 252 8.42 8.22 -14.07
N GLY A 253 7.40 7.36 -13.96
CA GLY A 253 7.38 5.99 -14.48
C GLY A 253 7.92 4.95 -13.50
N THR A 254 8.36 5.35 -12.31
CA THR A 254 8.75 4.42 -11.24
C THR A 254 7.53 3.97 -10.43
N SER A 255 7.73 3.00 -9.54
CA SER A 255 6.66 2.50 -8.66
C SER A 255 7.19 2.10 -7.29
N SER A 256 6.34 2.20 -6.27
CA SER A 256 6.56 1.62 -4.95
C SER A 256 5.44 0.62 -4.61
N ARG A 257 5.65 -0.18 -3.55
CA ARG A 257 4.68 -1.16 -3.07
C ARG A 257 4.58 -1.08 -1.55
N GLY A 258 3.39 -1.32 -1.03
CA GLY A 258 3.17 -1.48 0.40
C GLY A 258 2.09 -2.50 0.69
N SER A 259 2.35 -3.33 1.70
CA SER A 259 1.35 -4.25 2.22
C SER A 259 0.45 -3.53 3.23
N PHE A 260 -0.83 -3.87 3.22
CA PHE A 260 -1.81 -3.40 4.19
C PHE A 260 -2.89 -4.46 4.39
N GLY A 261 -3.71 -4.27 5.41
CA GLY A 261 -4.91 -5.06 5.61
C GLY A 261 -5.92 -4.33 6.48
N PHE A 262 -7.13 -4.88 6.50
CA PHE A 262 -8.20 -4.47 7.39
C PHE A 262 -8.66 -5.67 8.22
N PRO A 263 -8.94 -5.49 9.53
CA PRO A 263 -9.63 -6.50 10.30
C PRO A 263 -10.97 -6.86 9.64
N ASN A 264 -11.50 -8.05 9.94
CA ASN A 264 -12.90 -8.33 9.68
C ASN A 264 -13.75 -7.18 10.24
N TRP A 265 -14.71 -6.69 9.44
CA TRP A 265 -15.66 -5.63 9.78
C TRP A 265 -16.36 -5.86 11.11
N SER A 266 -16.40 -7.09 11.62
CA SER A 266 -16.78 -7.43 12.98
C SER A 266 -15.86 -8.51 13.56
N PHE A 267 -15.90 -8.71 14.88
CA PHE A 267 -15.27 -9.84 15.61
C PHE A 267 -13.73 -9.90 15.67
N ASP A 268 -12.99 -9.39 14.69
CA ASP A 268 -11.52 -9.33 14.78
C ASP A 268 -11.07 -8.20 15.74
N PRO A 269 -9.86 -8.32 16.33
CA PRO A 269 -9.22 -7.22 17.02
C PRO A 269 -9.12 -5.98 16.11
N ALA A 270 -9.46 -4.81 16.65
CA ALA A 270 -9.55 -3.58 15.87
C ALA A 270 -8.20 -3.07 15.32
N ASP A 271 -7.09 -3.59 15.84
CA ASP A 271 -5.70 -3.30 15.45
C ASP A 271 -5.07 -4.40 14.59
N ALA A 272 -5.83 -5.45 14.23
CA ALA A 272 -5.32 -6.51 13.37
C ALA A 272 -4.80 -5.94 12.05
N HIS A 273 -3.72 -6.55 11.54
CA HIS A 273 -2.99 -6.11 10.35
C HIS A 273 -2.34 -4.72 10.43
N GLY A 274 -2.33 -4.07 11.60
CA GLY A 274 -1.79 -2.71 11.76
C GLY A 274 -2.78 -1.61 11.38
N ALA A 275 -4.07 -1.94 11.25
CA ALA A 275 -5.11 -0.97 10.96
C ALA A 275 -5.41 -0.05 12.16
N THR A 276 -5.97 1.11 11.87
CA THR A 276 -6.47 2.08 12.86
C THR A 276 -7.98 2.11 12.81
N LEU A 277 -8.64 1.90 13.94
CA LEU A 277 -10.10 2.06 14.04
C LEU A 277 -10.51 3.51 13.76
N VAL A 278 -11.44 3.71 12.83
CA VAL A 278 -12.01 5.02 12.51
C VAL A 278 -13.38 5.19 13.15
N ALA A 279 -14.26 4.21 12.98
CA ALA A 279 -15.61 4.25 13.52
C ALA A 279 -16.14 2.84 13.79
N SER A 280 -17.06 2.72 14.74
CA SER A 280 -17.83 1.50 15.02
C SER A 280 -19.32 1.84 15.01
N SER A 281 -20.08 1.29 14.08
CA SER A 281 -21.54 1.39 14.05
C SER A 281 -22.18 0.18 14.74
N ASP A 282 -23.26 0.42 15.48
CA ASP A 282 -24.06 -0.64 16.11
C ASP A 282 -24.86 -1.43 15.06
N GLY A 283 -24.71 -2.75 15.07
CA GLY A 283 -25.48 -3.67 14.24
C GLY A 283 -25.22 -3.55 12.73
N ARG A 284 -26.00 -4.32 11.97
CA ARG A 284 -25.91 -4.38 10.51
C ARG A 284 -27.27 -4.56 9.87
N ASN A 285 -27.35 -4.23 8.60
CA ASN A 285 -28.47 -4.61 7.75
C ASN A 285 -28.25 -6.03 7.22
N ARG A 286 -29.32 -6.83 7.27
CA ARG A 286 -29.39 -8.21 6.77
C ARG A 286 -30.50 -8.28 5.70
N PRO A 287 -30.58 -9.37 4.92
CA PRO A 287 -31.66 -9.53 3.94
C PRO A 287 -33.08 -9.46 4.54
N ASP A 288 -33.25 -9.77 5.82
CA ASP A 288 -34.51 -9.72 6.57
C ASP A 288 -34.68 -8.45 7.42
N GLY A 289 -33.84 -7.43 7.21
CA GLY A 289 -33.88 -6.14 7.89
C GLY A 289 -32.73 -5.90 8.86
N TYR A 290 -32.79 -4.79 9.59
CA TYR A 290 -31.78 -4.45 10.60
C TYR A 290 -31.68 -5.54 11.68
N GLY A 291 -30.46 -5.84 12.13
CA GLY A 291 -30.23 -6.79 13.22
C GLY A 291 -28.83 -6.69 13.81
N ASN A 292 -28.51 -7.66 14.67
CA ASN A 292 -27.22 -7.73 15.37
C ASN A 292 -26.90 -6.49 16.23
N ALA A 293 -27.92 -5.81 16.78
CA ALA A 293 -27.72 -4.75 17.76
C ALA A 293 -26.87 -5.24 18.94
N GLY A 294 -25.97 -4.38 19.42
CA GLY A 294 -24.95 -4.68 20.42
C GLY A 294 -23.63 -5.22 19.86
N ILE A 295 -23.54 -5.44 18.54
CA ILE A 295 -22.30 -5.87 17.87
C ILE A 295 -21.76 -4.70 17.06
N ASP A 296 -20.48 -4.38 17.26
CA ASP A 296 -19.80 -3.36 16.47
C ASP A 296 -19.48 -3.86 15.06
N TYR A 297 -19.86 -3.06 14.07
CA TYR A 297 -19.41 -3.16 12.70
C TYR A 297 -18.54 -1.94 12.36
N ARG A 298 -17.34 -2.17 11.86
CA ARG A 298 -16.23 -1.22 11.97
C ARG A 298 -15.66 -0.81 10.63
N VAL A 299 -15.27 0.45 10.57
CA VAL A 299 -14.50 1.06 9.48
C VAL A 299 -13.11 1.40 10.01
N PHE A 300 -12.09 1.13 9.20
CA PHE A 300 -10.70 1.27 9.56
C PHE A 300 -9.95 2.15 8.55
N ALA A 301 -8.81 2.66 8.96
CA ALA A 301 -7.82 3.26 8.09
C ALA A 301 -6.52 2.45 8.15
N HIS A 302 -5.80 2.40 7.03
CA HIS A 302 -4.44 1.88 6.96
C HIS A 302 -3.65 2.74 5.97
N SER A 303 -2.34 2.84 6.14
CA SER A 303 -1.48 3.55 5.19
C SER A 303 -0.38 2.67 4.61
N VAL A 304 0.02 2.96 3.37
CA VAL A 304 1.25 2.43 2.76
C VAL A 304 2.23 3.56 2.52
N PRO A 305 3.55 3.35 2.73
CA PRO A 305 4.55 4.39 2.54
C PRO A 305 4.67 4.79 1.07
N LEU A 306 4.92 6.07 0.83
CA LEU A 306 5.22 6.66 -0.46
C LEU A 306 6.60 7.31 -0.44
N ASP A 307 7.20 7.45 -1.62
CA ASP A 307 8.28 8.40 -1.83
C ASP A 307 7.71 9.83 -1.84
N ALA A 308 7.95 10.58 -0.76
CA ALA A 308 7.45 11.95 -0.59
C ALA A 308 7.98 12.93 -1.63
N THR A 309 9.06 12.59 -2.35
CA THR A 309 9.61 13.43 -3.42
C THR A 309 8.90 13.23 -4.75
N LYS A 310 7.99 12.25 -4.87
CA LYS A 310 7.37 11.86 -6.13
C LYS A 310 5.88 12.14 -6.18
N GLN A 311 5.42 12.53 -7.36
CA GLN A 311 4.01 12.72 -7.65
C GLN A 311 3.35 11.38 -7.97
N VAL A 312 2.34 10.99 -7.20
CA VAL A 312 1.50 9.82 -7.46
C VAL A 312 0.67 10.06 -8.72
N ARG A 313 0.60 9.02 -9.57
CA ARG A 313 -0.19 9.00 -10.81
C ARG A 313 -1.43 8.11 -10.67
N PHE A 314 -1.24 6.88 -10.22
CA PHE A 314 -2.33 5.92 -9.98
C PHE A 314 -1.89 4.83 -9.02
N VAL A 315 -2.88 4.13 -8.46
CA VAL A 315 -2.70 3.00 -7.54
C VAL A 315 -3.32 1.76 -8.17
N VAL A 316 -2.66 0.62 -8.03
CA VAL A 316 -3.26 -0.69 -8.29
C VAL A 316 -3.56 -1.35 -6.95
N LEU A 317 -4.84 -1.62 -6.70
CA LEU A 317 -5.31 -2.34 -5.51
C LEU A 317 -4.91 -3.82 -5.55
N PRO A 318 -4.89 -4.54 -4.42
CA PRO A 318 -4.63 -5.97 -4.43
C PRO A 318 -5.73 -6.75 -5.16
N SER A 319 -5.41 -7.92 -5.69
CA SER A 319 -6.41 -8.87 -6.20
C SER A 319 -6.92 -9.77 -5.07
N ASN A 320 -7.58 -9.18 -4.08
CA ASN A 320 -8.20 -9.87 -2.96
C ASN A 320 -9.57 -9.25 -2.64
N GLY A 321 -10.64 -9.96 -3.00
CA GLY A 321 -12.02 -9.46 -2.86
C GLY A 321 -12.47 -9.20 -1.43
N ASN A 322 -11.75 -9.74 -0.45
CA ASN A 322 -11.99 -9.51 0.98
C ASN A 322 -11.55 -8.11 1.45
N VAL A 323 -10.74 -7.40 0.66
CA VAL A 323 -10.30 -6.04 0.95
C VAL A 323 -11.30 -5.06 0.33
N HIS A 324 -12.08 -4.39 1.17
CA HIS A 324 -13.01 -3.35 0.74
C HIS A 324 -12.44 -1.96 1.02
N VAL A 325 -12.43 -1.11 -0.01
CA VAL A 325 -11.93 0.27 0.07
C VAL A 325 -13.09 1.24 -0.20
N PHE A 326 -13.36 2.13 0.74
CA PHE A 326 -14.38 3.17 0.65
C PHE A 326 -13.79 4.50 0.15
N ALA A 327 -12.55 4.82 0.57
CA ALA A 327 -11.86 6.04 0.19
C ALA A 327 -10.34 5.85 0.17
N MET A 328 -9.64 6.71 -0.58
CA MET A 328 -8.17 6.79 -0.56
C MET A 328 -7.69 8.22 -0.79
N ALA A 329 -6.58 8.60 -0.15
CA ALA A 329 -5.99 9.91 -0.29
C ALA A 329 -4.48 9.87 -0.01
N VAL A 330 -3.72 10.80 -0.59
CA VAL A 330 -2.31 11.01 -0.27
C VAL A 330 -2.21 11.95 0.94
N ALA A 331 -1.37 11.58 1.91
CA ALA A 331 -1.07 12.40 3.08
C ALA A 331 0.43 12.75 3.14
N PRO A 332 0.79 13.84 3.84
CA PRO A 332 2.18 14.17 4.14
C PRO A 332 2.96 13.03 4.77
#